data_AF-A0A1B9YB28-F1
#
_entry.id   AF-A0A1B9YB28-F1
#
_cell.length_a   1.000
_cell.length_b   1.000
_cell.length_c   1.000
_cell.angle_alpha   90.00
_cell.angle_beta   90.00
_cell.angle_gamma   90.00
#
_symmetry.space_group_name_H-M   'P 1'
#
loop_
_entity.id
_entity.type
_entity.pdbx_description
1 polymer ?
#
loop_
_entity_poly.entity_id
_entity_poly.type
_entity_poly.pdbx_seq_one_letter_code
_entity_poly.pdbx_strand_id
1 'polypeptide(L)'
;MEEAAQCRDNPNCPRNFIYVKDINNTLDKYVGIWKGSYNGRTYEIKFNKYLYEDFTGFKRDRIKGRLRIITTGNLPLTIFDNFNELDDNKILFSGLGLTTNLQSYEMHFSGPYTKGCMNSGSIFLKINPSTPNQMTIIYWSDKDIVVGDCPSTFTTTFPQQQEILLTRQ
;
A
#
# COMPACT_ATOMS: atom_id res chain seq x y z
N MET A 1 -13.71 -11.63 1.04
CA MET A 1 -12.64 -10.98 0.26
C MET A 1 -11.70 -12.00 -0.36
N GLU A 2 -11.31 -12.99 0.43
CA GLU A 2 -10.46 -14.14 0.14
C GLU A 2 -11.02 -14.97 -1.02
N GLU A 3 -12.30 -15.31 -0.96
CA GLU A 3 -12.99 -15.99 -2.06
C GLU A 3 -12.88 -15.16 -3.34
N ALA A 4 -13.19 -13.86 -3.29
CA ALA A 4 -13.05 -12.97 -4.45
C ALA A 4 -11.61 -12.89 -4.99
N ALA A 5 -10.59 -13.01 -4.12
CA ALA A 5 -9.19 -13.03 -4.53
C ALA A 5 -8.82 -14.36 -5.23
N GLN A 6 -9.27 -15.50 -4.70
CA GLN A 6 -9.07 -16.81 -5.31
C GLN A 6 -9.88 -17.01 -6.59
N CYS A 7 -10.99 -16.27 -6.72
CA CYS A 7 -11.88 -16.31 -7.86
C CYS A 7 -11.43 -15.46 -9.05
N ARG A 8 -10.35 -14.68 -8.92
CA ARG A 8 -9.85 -13.80 -10.00
C ARG A 8 -9.61 -14.55 -11.31
N ASP A 9 -9.05 -15.76 -11.20
CA ASP A 9 -8.69 -16.59 -12.36
C ASP A 9 -9.56 -17.85 -12.49
N ASN A 10 -10.59 -17.99 -11.64
CA ASN A 10 -11.45 -19.18 -11.63
C ASN A 10 -12.80 -18.87 -12.34
N PRO A 11 -13.07 -19.50 -13.49
CA PRO A 11 -14.30 -19.24 -14.25
C PRO A 11 -15.58 -19.69 -13.55
N ASN A 12 -15.49 -20.60 -12.58
CA ASN A 12 -16.64 -21.19 -11.88
C ASN A 12 -17.13 -20.33 -10.71
N CYS A 13 -16.44 -19.23 -10.40
CA CYS A 13 -16.84 -18.37 -9.31
C CYS A 13 -18.05 -17.49 -9.66
N PRO A 14 -18.88 -17.13 -8.65
CA PRO A 14 -19.94 -16.15 -8.83
C PRO A 14 -19.39 -14.84 -9.40
N ARG A 15 -19.95 -14.36 -10.51
CA ARG A 15 -19.56 -13.07 -11.12
C ARG A 15 -20.55 -11.94 -10.83
N ASN A 16 -21.76 -12.29 -10.38
CA ASN A 16 -22.83 -11.33 -10.12
C ASN A 16 -22.87 -11.00 -8.63
N PHE A 17 -21.92 -10.19 -8.17
CA PHE A 17 -21.92 -9.63 -6.83
C PHE A 17 -21.61 -8.14 -6.90
N ILE A 18 -22.25 -7.37 -6.03
CA ILE A 18 -22.08 -5.91 -5.95
C ILE A 18 -21.19 -5.49 -4.77
N TYR A 19 -20.75 -6.44 -3.93
CA TYR A 19 -19.94 -6.14 -2.75
C TYR A 19 -18.96 -7.27 -2.43
N VAL A 20 -17.68 -6.93 -2.33
CA VAL A 20 -16.64 -7.78 -1.73
C VAL A 20 -16.39 -7.35 -0.29
N LYS A 21 -17.01 -8.07 0.64
CA LYS A 21 -16.90 -7.82 2.09
C LYS A 21 -15.72 -8.57 2.72
N ASP A 22 -15.13 -7.98 3.76
CA ASP A 22 -14.16 -8.60 4.66
C ASP A 22 -14.89 -9.39 5.77
N ILE A 23 -15.33 -10.62 5.46
CA ILE A 23 -16.14 -11.42 6.40
C ILE A 23 -15.28 -12.02 7.51
N ASN A 24 -14.03 -12.41 7.21
CA ASN A 24 -13.14 -13.08 8.15
C ASN A 24 -12.23 -12.11 8.92
N ASN A 25 -12.48 -10.80 8.83
CA ASN A 25 -11.66 -9.76 9.44
C ASN A 25 -10.17 -9.83 9.01
N THR A 26 -9.90 -10.32 7.80
CA THR A 26 -8.53 -10.45 7.29
C THR A 26 -7.82 -9.11 7.18
N LEU A 27 -8.55 -8.00 7.01
CA LEU A 27 -7.94 -6.68 7.00
C LEU A 27 -7.43 -6.23 8.38
N ASP A 28 -7.96 -6.76 9.49
CA ASP A 28 -7.59 -6.31 10.85
C ASP A 28 -6.11 -6.53 11.14
N LYS A 29 -5.50 -7.55 10.52
CA LYS A 29 -4.06 -7.80 10.67
C LYS A 29 -3.19 -6.69 10.08
N TYR A 30 -3.71 -5.86 9.18
CA TYR A 30 -2.98 -4.73 8.60
C TYR A 30 -3.27 -3.40 9.31
N VAL A 31 -4.46 -3.26 9.89
CA VAL A 31 -4.90 -2.01 10.54
C VAL A 31 -3.99 -1.65 11.71
N GLY A 32 -3.68 -0.36 11.84
CA GLY A 32 -2.80 0.17 12.89
C GLY A 32 -1.62 0.94 12.34
N ILE A 33 -0.70 1.30 13.24
CA ILE A 33 0.52 2.03 12.91
C ILE A 33 1.68 1.04 12.82
N TRP A 34 2.45 1.15 11.74
CA TRP A 34 3.60 0.32 11.43
C TRP A 34 4.80 1.21 11.20
N LYS A 35 5.93 0.83 11.80
CA LYS A 35 7.16 1.62 11.71
C LYS A 35 8.35 0.75 11.38
N GLY A 36 9.21 1.24 10.50
CA GLY A 36 10.47 0.58 10.18
C GLY A 36 11.47 1.57 9.58
N SER A 37 12.71 1.13 9.42
CA SER A 37 13.76 1.96 8.86
C SER A 37 14.48 1.24 7.73
N TYR A 38 14.82 1.97 6.69
CA TYR A 38 15.57 1.45 5.54
C TYR A 38 16.43 2.56 4.95
N ASN A 39 17.71 2.25 4.72
CA ASN A 39 18.69 3.13 4.07
C ASN A 39 18.65 4.60 4.55
N GLY A 40 18.70 4.80 5.87
CA GLY A 40 18.71 6.14 6.46
C GLY A 40 17.37 6.88 6.44
N ARG A 41 16.26 6.18 6.16
CA ARG A 41 14.88 6.71 6.24
C ARG A 41 14.07 5.90 7.25
N THR A 42 13.18 6.57 7.96
CA THR A 42 12.17 5.93 8.81
C THR A 42 10.82 6.07 8.14
N TYR A 43 10.14 4.95 7.97
CA TYR A 43 8.80 4.82 7.40
C TYR A 43 7.81 4.61 8.54
N GLU A 44 6.81 5.47 8.63
CA GLU A 44 5.70 5.35 9.56
C GLU A 44 4.40 5.33 8.75
N ILE A 45 3.65 4.23 8.85
CA ILE A 45 2.48 3.98 8.01
C ILE A 45 1.29 3.65 8.91
N LYS A 46 0.20 4.40 8.75
CA LYS A 46 -1.08 4.14 9.40
C LYS A 46 -2.06 3.56 8.40
N PHE A 47 -2.52 2.33 8.62
CA PHE A 47 -3.58 1.71 7.82
C PHE A 47 -4.91 1.78 8.56
N ASN A 48 -5.93 2.30 7.88
CA ASN A 48 -7.32 2.31 8.35
C ASN A 48 -8.19 1.54 7.36
N LYS A 49 -9.20 0.81 7.84
CA LYS A 49 -10.25 0.28 6.96
C LYS A 49 -11.08 1.41 6.39
N TYR A 50 -11.55 1.23 5.16
CA TYR A 50 -12.57 2.08 4.55
C TYR A 50 -13.42 1.25 3.59
N LEU A 51 -14.61 1.76 3.31
CA LEU A 51 -15.48 1.22 2.25
C LEU A 51 -15.12 1.93 0.94
N TYR A 52 -14.63 1.17 -0.02
CA TYR A 52 -14.50 1.63 -1.40
C TYR A 52 -15.79 1.40 -2.15
N GLU A 53 -16.22 2.39 -2.92
CA GLU A 53 -17.34 2.31 -3.85
C GLU A 53 -16.90 2.93 -5.18
N ASP A 54 -17.09 2.21 -6.28
CA ASP A 54 -16.84 2.75 -7.62
C ASP A 54 -18.08 3.43 -8.21
N PHE A 55 -17.92 4.00 -9.40
CA PHE A 55 -19.00 4.73 -10.08
C PHE A 55 -20.19 3.85 -10.49
N THR A 56 -20.04 2.52 -10.47
CA THR A 56 -21.12 1.56 -10.75
C THR A 56 -21.90 1.16 -9.50
N GLY A 57 -21.49 1.64 -8.31
CA GLY A 57 -22.05 1.25 -7.02
C GLY A 57 -21.48 -0.07 -6.49
N PHE A 58 -20.43 -0.61 -7.13
CA PHE A 58 -19.74 -1.79 -6.64
C PHE A 58 -18.89 -1.44 -5.42
N LYS A 59 -19.05 -2.22 -4.34
CA LYS A 59 -18.45 -1.97 -3.04
C LYS A 59 -17.31 -2.96 -2.73
N ARG A 60 -16.30 -2.52 -1.99
CA ARG A 60 -15.24 -3.38 -1.46
C ARG A 60 -14.70 -2.85 -0.14
N ASP A 61 -14.57 -3.71 0.85
CA ASP A 61 -13.80 -3.39 2.05
C ASP A 61 -12.31 -3.36 1.71
N ARG A 62 -11.64 -2.25 2.01
CA ARG A 62 -10.22 -2.06 1.72
C ARG A 62 -9.53 -1.36 2.89
N ILE A 63 -8.19 -1.29 2.82
CA ILE A 63 -7.41 -0.43 3.70
C ILE A 63 -6.83 0.75 2.92
N LYS A 64 -6.67 1.87 3.60
CA LYS A 64 -6.06 3.09 3.07
C LYS A 64 -4.87 3.46 3.95
N GLY A 65 -3.73 3.72 3.33
CA GLY A 65 -2.47 3.98 4.01
C GLY A 65 -2.16 5.47 4.10
N ARG A 66 -1.79 5.94 5.29
CA ARG A 66 -1.24 7.29 5.50
C ARG A 66 0.20 7.15 5.92
N LEU A 67 1.07 7.98 5.38
CA LEU A 67 2.51 7.77 5.36
C LEU A 67 3.24 9.02 5.84
N ARG A 68 4.21 8.81 6.72
CA ARG A 68 5.28 9.76 7.03
C ARG A 68 6.62 9.10 6.76
N ILE A 69 7.49 9.83 6.08
CA ILE A 69 8.88 9.43 5.87
C ILE A 69 9.78 10.58 6.31
N ILE A 70 10.69 10.25 7.21
CA ILE A 70 11.72 11.17 7.70
C ILE A 70 13.11 10.57 7.47
N THR A 71 14.14 11.41 7.34
CA THR A 71 15.53 10.95 7.42
C THR A 71 15.86 10.51 8.85
N THR A 72 16.77 9.54 8.99
CA THR A 72 17.36 9.19 10.28
C THR A 72 18.52 10.13 10.62
N GLY A 73 18.75 10.40 11.90
CA GLY A 73 19.86 11.24 12.38
C GLY A 73 19.43 12.19 13.49
N ASN A 74 20.34 13.08 13.90
CA ASN A 74 20.11 14.01 15.01
C ASN A 74 19.06 15.09 14.68
N LEU A 75 18.90 15.44 13.40
CA LEU A 75 17.91 16.40 12.90
C LEU A 75 17.13 15.75 11.76
N PRO A 76 16.04 14.99 12.05
CA PRO A 76 15.26 14.34 11.02
C PRO A 76 14.54 15.34 10.13
N LEU A 77 14.66 15.16 8.81
CA LEU A 77 13.99 15.96 7.80
C LEU A 77 12.80 15.18 7.23
N THR A 78 11.65 15.83 7.09
CA THR A 78 10.47 15.25 6.46
C THR A 78 10.65 15.18 4.95
N ILE A 79 10.59 13.96 4.40
CA ILE A 79 10.63 13.68 2.96
C ILE A 79 9.21 13.65 2.39
N PHE A 80 8.28 13.08 3.15
CA PHE A 80 6.88 12.95 2.78
C PHE A 80 6.03 12.88 4.05
N ASP A 81 4.89 13.57 4.09
CA ASP A 81 3.96 13.46 5.21
C ASP A 81 2.51 13.72 4.75
N ASN A 82 1.68 12.69 4.81
CA ASN A 82 0.23 12.80 4.84
C ASN A 82 -0.37 11.99 6.02
N PHE A 83 0.44 11.71 7.04
CA PHE A 83 0.10 10.81 8.13
C PHE A 83 -1.13 11.26 8.93
N ASN A 84 -1.29 12.58 9.07
CA ASN A 84 -2.39 13.23 9.77
C ASN A 84 -3.46 13.80 8.83
N GLU A 85 -3.39 13.54 7.51
CA GLU A 85 -4.40 14.01 6.58
C GLU A 85 -5.74 13.28 6.84
N LEU A 86 -6.79 14.07 7.06
CA LEU A 86 -8.11 13.57 7.44
C LEU A 86 -8.98 13.30 6.21
N ASP A 87 -8.77 14.03 5.12
CA ASP A 87 -9.50 13.84 3.87
C ASP A 87 -8.95 12.65 3.08
N ASP A 88 -9.70 11.55 3.09
CA ASP A 88 -9.36 10.32 2.38
C ASP A 88 -9.20 10.53 0.86
N ASN A 89 -9.78 11.58 0.26
CA ASN A 89 -9.63 11.85 -1.17
C ASN A 89 -8.23 12.37 -1.54
N LYS A 90 -7.48 12.88 -0.56
CA LYS A 90 -6.09 13.33 -0.75
C LYS A 90 -5.07 12.21 -0.54
N ILE A 91 -5.53 11.03 -0.13
CA ILE A 91 -4.67 9.88 0.14
C ILE A 91 -4.55 9.01 -1.10
N LEU A 92 -3.37 9.02 -1.71
CA LEU A 92 -3.04 8.22 -2.89
C LEU A 92 -2.30 6.92 -2.53
N PHE A 93 -2.70 6.28 -1.43
CA PHE A 93 -2.17 4.99 -1.01
C PHE A 93 -3.33 4.08 -0.58
N SER A 94 -3.76 3.21 -1.48
CA SER A 94 -5.05 2.52 -1.37
C SER A 94 -4.96 1.04 -1.67
N GLY A 95 -5.77 0.23 -0.99
CA GLY A 95 -5.83 -1.20 -1.22
C GLY A 95 -6.36 -1.57 -2.60
N LEU A 96 -5.82 -2.63 -3.17
CA LEU A 96 -6.31 -3.29 -4.38
C LEU A 96 -7.00 -4.61 -4.03
N GLY A 97 -6.43 -5.38 -3.09
CA GLY A 97 -7.01 -6.62 -2.59
C GLY A 97 -5.95 -7.63 -2.14
N LEU A 98 -6.39 -8.81 -1.72
CA LEU A 98 -5.48 -9.93 -1.47
C LEU A 98 -4.94 -10.49 -2.78
N THR A 99 -3.70 -10.97 -2.77
CA THR A 99 -3.18 -11.79 -3.86
C THR A 99 -3.93 -13.11 -3.98
N THR A 100 -3.90 -13.74 -5.15
CA THR A 100 -4.62 -15.00 -5.42
C THR A 100 -4.19 -16.15 -4.50
N ASN A 101 -2.93 -16.15 -4.06
CA ASN A 101 -2.39 -17.11 -3.09
C ASN A 101 -2.64 -16.72 -1.62
N LEU A 102 -3.33 -15.60 -1.36
CA LEU A 102 -3.66 -15.06 -0.04
C LEU A 102 -2.45 -14.73 0.87
N GLN A 103 -1.23 -14.71 0.32
CA GLN A 103 -0.02 -14.48 1.10
C GLN A 103 0.27 -13.00 1.38
N SER A 104 -0.22 -12.10 0.54
CA SER A 104 -0.03 -10.67 0.72
C SER A 104 -1.27 -9.87 0.34
N TYR A 105 -1.32 -8.63 0.82
CA TYR A 105 -2.31 -7.65 0.42
C TYR A 105 -1.62 -6.61 -0.47
N GLU A 106 -2.19 -6.38 -1.64
CA GLU A 106 -1.69 -5.44 -2.62
C GLU A 106 -2.31 -4.06 -2.39
N MET A 107 -1.46 -3.05 -2.41
CA MET A 107 -1.80 -1.63 -2.35
C MET A 107 -1.25 -0.94 -3.60
N HIS A 108 -1.90 0.13 -4.04
CA HIS A 108 -1.33 1.07 -5.01
C HIS A 108 -0.95 2.37 -4.29
N PHE A 109 0.25 2.87 -4.55
CA PHE A 109 0.77 4.12 -4.04
C PHE A 109 1.10 5.05 -5.21
N SER A 110 0.74 6.34 -5.09
CA SER A 110 1.25 7.42 -5.95
C SER A 110 1.87 8.51 -5.08
N GLY A 111 3.18 8.70 -5.26
CA GLY A 111 3.95 9.72 -4.57
C GLY A 111 3.98 11.06 -5.30
N PRO A 112 4.78 12.01 -4.79
CA PRO A 112 4.97 13.31 -5.44
C PRO A 112 5.41 13.17 -6.89
N TYR A 113 4.75 13.91 -7.77
CA TYR A 113 5.07 13.94 -9.19
C TYR A 113 6.41 14.65 -9.42
N THR A 114 7.27 14.03 -10.23
CA THR A 114 8.47 14.65 -10.79
C THR A 114 8.44 14.40 -12.29
N LYS A 115 8.60 15.46 -13.09
CA LYS A 115 8.55 15.35 -14.55
C LYS A 115 9.58 14.33 -15.05
N GLY A 116 9.16 13.45 -15.95
CA GLY A 116 10.00 12.37 -16.50
C GLY A 116 10.19 11.17 -15.56
N CYS A 117 9.73 11.22 -14.31
CA CYS A 117 9.98 10.16 -13.32
C CYS A 117 8.70 9.43 -12.91
N MET A 118 8.78 8.10 -12.80
CA MET A 118 7.73 7.28 -12.23
C MET A 118 7.87 7.22 -10.70
N ASN A 119 6.83 7.63 -9.98
CA ASN A 119 6.76 7.55 -8.51
C ASN A 119 5.43 6.93 -8.04
N SER A 120 4.86 6.04 -8.84
CA SER A 120 3.69 5.26 -8.48
C SER A 120 3.95 3.78 -8.67
N GLY A 121 3.20 2.93 -7.98
CA GLY A 121 3.38 1.49 -8.11
C GLY A 121 2.65 0.69 -7.06
N SER A 122 2.84 -0.62 -7.17
CA SER A 122 2.22 -1.59 -6.27
C SER A 122 3.12 -1.83 -5.06
N ILE A 123 2.52 -1.87 -3.87
CA ILE A 123 3.17 -2.24 -2.61
C ILE A 123 2.48 -3.48 -2.06
N PHE A 124 3.25 -4.54 -1.84
CA PHE A 124 2.76 -5.79 -1.27
C PHE A 124 3.02 -5.83 0.23
N LEU A 125 1.96 -6.00 1.03
CA LEU A 125 2.01 -6.12 2.48
C LEU A 125 1.98 -7.59 2.88
N LYS A 126 3.06 -8.10 3.46
CA LYS A 126 3.18 -9.50 3.90
C LYS A 126 3.37 -9.56 5.42
N ILE A 127 2.47 -10.26 6.11
CA ILE A 127 2.58 -10.57 7.53
C ILE A 127 2.69 -12.08 7.67
N ASN A 128 3.73 -12.54 8.36
CA ASN A 128 3.84 -13.96 8.71
C ASN A 128 2.97 -14.25 9.95
N PRO A 129 2.08 -15.26 9.91
CA PRO A 129 1.29 -15.65 11.09
C PRO A 129 2.13 -15.96 12.34
N SER A 130 3.38 -16.41 12.19
CA SER A 130 4.28 -16.66 13.33
C SER A 130 4.85 -15.38 13.95
N THR A 131 4.82 -14.25 13.22
CA THR A 131 5.28 -12.93 13.69
C THR A 131 4.26 -11.85 13.33
N PRO A 132 3.04 -11.89 13.93
CA PRO A 132 1.92 -11.04 13.52
C PRO A 132 2.15 -9.53 13.75
N ASN A 133 3.16 -9.18 14.54
CA ASN A 133 3.58 -7.81 14.80
C ASN A 133 4.64 -7.30 13.81
N GLN A 134 5.02 -8.11 12.82
CA GLN A 134 5.98 -7.77 11.78
C GLN A 134 5.33 -7.84 10.39
N MET A 135 5.57 -6.82 9.59
CA MET A 135 5.12 -6.72 8.21
C MET A 135 6.30 -6.42 7.31
N THR A 136 6.50 -7.22 6.27
CA THR A 136 7.41 -6.87 5.18
C THR A 136 6.62 -6.18 4.09
N ILE A 137 7.13 -5.06 3.59
CA ILE A 137 6.62 -4.40 2.39
C ILE A 137 7.63 -4.47 1.25
N ILE A 138 7.13 -4.64 0.02
CA ILE A 138 7.95 -4.61 -1.21
C ILE A 138 7.23 -3.74 -2.24
N TYR A 139 7.95 -2.78 -2.80
CA TYR A 139 7.45 -1.85 -3.82
C TYR A 139 7.90 -2.25 -5.22
N TRP A 140 6.96 -2.18 -6.15
CA TRP A 140 7.15 -2.38 -7.58
C TRP A 140 6.60 -1.18 -8.32
N SER A 141 7.50 -0.35 -8.85
CA SER A 141 7.12 0.77 -9.72
C SER A 141 6.25 0.31 -10.88
N ASP A 142 5.26 1.13 -11.21
CA ASP A 142 4.51 1.01 -12.45
C ASP A 142 5.48 1.08 -13.64
N LYS A 143 5.14 0.38 -14.73
CA LYS A 143 5.87 0.44 -15.99
C LYS A 143 4.98 1.14 -17.01
N ASP A 144 5.20 2.44 -17.19
CA ASP A 144 4.47 3.25 -18.17
C ASP A 144 5.43 4.15 -18.94
N ILE A 145 4.97 4.70 -20.07
CA ILE A 145 5.72 5.65 -20.87
C ILE A 145 5.73 6.99 -20.13
N VAL A 146 6.89 7.35 -19.58
CA VAL A 146 7.13 8.68 -19.01
C VAL A 146 7.65 9.63 -20.08
N VAL A 147 7.14 10.86 -20.10
CA VAL A 147 7.58 11.90 -21.03
C VAL A 147 8.57 12.84 -20.33
N GLY A 148 9.76 12.96 -20.91
CA GLY A 148 10.84 13.82 -20.41
C GLY A 148 11.91 13.05 -19.62
N ASP A 149 13.00 13.74 -19.30
CA ASP A 149 14.15 13.15 -18.61
C ASP A 149 13.93 13.10 -17.10
N CYS A 150 14.13 11.91 -16.50
CA CYS A 150 14.18 11.78 -15.05
C CYS A 150 15.59 12.14 -14.54
N PRO A 151 15.74 13.09 -13.61
CA PRO A 151 17.04 13.41 -13.03
C PRO A 151 17.68 12.18 -12.37
N SER A 152 18.99 12.01 -12.54
CA SER A 152 19.73 10.88 -11.91
C SER A 152 19.72 10.92 -10.38
N THR A 153 19.38 12.08 -9.79
CA THR A 153 19.22 12.27 -8.34
C THR A 153 17.84 11.87 -7.83
N PHE A 154 16.89 11.58 -8.72
CA PHE A 154 15.55 11.17 -8.33
C PHE A 154 15.59 9.81 -7.61
N THR A 155 14.85 9.73 -6.51
CA THR A 155 14.59 8.47 -5.82
C THR A 155 13.09 8.34 -5.59
N THR A 156 12.56 7.15 -5.87
CA THR A 156 11.18 6.82 -5.54
C THR A 156 10.94 6.91 -4.04
N THR A 157 9.69 7.15 -3.65
CA THR A 157 9.32 7.25 -2.23
C THR A 157 9.62 5.93 -1.49
N PHE A 158 9.32 4.80 -2.13
CA PHE A 158 9.70 3.46 -1.68
C PHE A 158 10.82 2.91 -2.56
N PRO A 159 11.81 2.20 -1.99
CA PRO A 159 12.90 1.61 -2.76
C PRO A 159 12.40 0.48 -3.67
N GLN A 160 12.82 0.49 -4.93
CA GLN A 160 12.41 -0.51 -5.93
C GLN A 160 12.87 -1.92 -5.54
N GLN A 161 11.92 -2.86 -5.42
CA GLN A 161 12.17 -4.29 -5.17
C GLN A 161 13.02 -4.58 -3.92
N GLN A 162 13.05 -3.66 -2.94
CA GLN A 162 13.70 -3.89 -1.66
C GLN A 162 12.66 -4.19 -0.58
N GLU A 163 13.01 -5.09 0.33
CA GLU A 163 12.19 -5.40 1.50
C GLU A 163 12.40 -4.36 2.59
N ILE A 164 11.31 -3.78 3.09
CA ILE A 164 11.32 -2.99 4.32
C ILE A 164 10.55 -3.77 5.38
N LEU A 165 11.21 -4.09 6.48
CA LEU A 165 10.58 -4.65 7.66
C LEU A 165 9.97 -3.53 8.51
N LEU A 166 8.67 -3.62 8.74
CA LEU A 166 7.91 -2.76 9.63
C LEU A 166 7.46 -3.55 10.86
N THR A 167 7.44 -2.88 12.01
CA THR A 167 6.95 -3.42 13.28
C THR A 167 5.74 -2.61 13.73
N ARG A 168 4.71 -3.30 14.21
CA ARG A 168 3.52 -2.66 14.76
C ARG A 168 3.89 -1.83 16.01
N GLN A 169 3.30 -0.64 16.15
CA GLN A 169 3.49 0.25 17.30
C GLN A 169 2.42 0.03 18.37
#